data_AF-A0A7W4I7H4-F1
#
_entry.id   AF-A0A7W4I7H4-F1
#
_cell.length_a   1.000
_cell.length_b   1.000
_cell.length_c   1.000
_cell.angle_alpha   90.00
_cell.angle_beta   90.00
_cell.angle_gamma   90.00
#
_symmetry.space_group_name_H-M   'P 1'
#
loop_
_entity.id
_entity.type
_entity.pdbx_description
1 polymer ?
#
loop_
_entity_poly.entity_id
_entity_poly.type
_entity_poly.pdbx_seq_one_letter_code
_entity_poly.pdbx_strand_id
1 'polypeptide(L)'
;MQTMTIEQLRAASDAGGVEGVTLKGQGGAFLVQIATRSGAAALLAKARSDEPRRFGNPVAALNVLRDVGITIGQFDASEWNPAEKEETAGNRGRADAMRKVHQAAAYTGWLAAEIQEGIDDPRPSIPHDEVMARMDARIARHKAAGAKRA
;
A
#
# COMPACT_ATOMS: atom_id res chain seq x y z
N MET A 1 0.36 -14.11 -30.57
CA MET A 1 0.30 -14.65 -29.20
C MET A 1 -1.00 -14.17 -28.60
N GLN A 2 -1.92 -15.07 -28.25
CA GLN A 2 -3.23 -14.67 -27.72
C GLN A 2 -3.09 -14.17 -26.28
N THR A 3 -4.03 -13.36 -25.83
CA THR A 3 -4.14 -12.97 -24.43
C THR A 3 -5.52 -13.31 -23.90
N MET A 4 -5.60 -13.58 -22.61
CA MET A 4 -6.89 -13.84 -21.96
C MET A 4 -6.96 -13.17 -20.59
N THR A 5 -8.13 -12.66 -20.25
CA THR A 5 -8.40 -12.06 -18.93
C THR A 5 -8.53 -13.14 -17.86
N ILE A 6 -8.54 -12.73 -16.58
CA ILE A 6 -8.77 -13.65 -15.45
C ILE A 6 -10.12 -14.38 -15.59
N GLU A 7 -11.16 -13.67 -16.04
CA GLU A 7 -12.50 -14.25 -16.25
C GLU A 7 -12.50 -15.27 -17.38
N GLN A 8 -11.79 -14.99 -18.48
CA GLN A 8 -11.64 -15.93 -19.59
C GLN A 8 -10.82 -17.16 -19.18
N LEU A 9 -9.75 -16.97 -18.40
CA LEU A 9 -8.97 -18.09 -17.87
C LEU A 9 -9.80 -18.96 -16.93
N ARG A 10 -10.65 -18.35 -16.08
CA ARG A 10 -11.60 -19.07 -15.23
C ARG A 10 -12.57 -19.90 -16.05
N ALA A 11 -13.24 -19.28 -17.02
CA ALA A 11 -14.17 -20.00 -17.88
C ALA A 11 -13.47 -21.15 -18.64
N ALA A 12 -12.24 -20.95 -19.11
CA ALA A 12 -11.46 -21.99 -19.77
C ALA A 12 -11.04 -23.11 -18.81
N SER A 13 -10.67 -22.78 -17.58
CA SER A 13 -10.31 -23.74 -16.52
C SER A 13 -11.51 -24.60 -16.12
N ASP A 14 -12.66 -23.97 -15.89
CA ASP A 14 -13.92 -24.64 -15.51
C ASP A 14 -14.41 -25.56 -16.63
N ALA A 15 -14.20 -25.17 -17.89
CA ALA A 15 -14.50 -25.99 -19.06
C ALA A 15 -13.44 -27.09 -19.35
N GLY A 16 -12.36 -27.17 -18.56
CA GLY A 16 -11.26 -28.13 -18.77
C GLY A 16 -10.38 -27.84 -20.00
N GLY A 17 -10.49 -26.64 -20.57
CA GLY A 17 -9.75 -26.21 -21.76
C GLY A 17 -8.29 -25.80 -21.50
N VAL A 18 -7.91 -25.66 -20.22
CA VAL A 18 -6.52 -25.38 -19.82
C VAL A 18 -5.76 -26.69 -19.68
N GLU A 19 -4.68 -26.83 -20.43
CA GLU A 19 -3.74 -27.96 -20.34
C GLU A 19 -2.72 -27.75 -19.22
N GLY A 20 -2.23 -26.53 -19.08
CA GLY A 20 -1.24 -26.18 -18.08
C GLY A 20 -0.99 -24.69 -18.00
N VAL A 21 -0.33 -24.29 -16.91
CA VAL A 21 0.09 -22.91 -16.69
C VAL A 21 1.56 -22.88 -16.31
N THR A 22 2.30 -21.95 -16.89
CA THR A 22 3.69 -21.66 -16.56
C THR A 22 3.81 -20.24 -16.05
N LEU A 23 4.29 -20.09 -14.82
CA LEU A 23 4.70 -18.81 -14.26
C LEU A 23 6.11 -18.49 -14.75
N LYS A 24 6.24 -17.64 -15.77
CA LYS A 24 7.51 -17.26 -16.35
C LYS A 24 8.00 -15.93 -15.77
N GLY A 25 9.20 -15.93 -15.19
CA GLY A 25 9.91 -14.72 -14.84
C GLY A 25 10.47 -14.07 -16.10
N GLN A 26 10.29 -12.76 -16.24
CA GLN A 26 10.83 -11.97 -17.34
C GLN A 26 11.30 -10.61 -16.79
N GLY A 27 12.62 -10.43 -16.75
CA GLY A 27 13.26 -9.28 -16.10
C GLY A 27 12.83 -9.17 -14.63
N GLY A 28 12.37 -8.00 -14.22
CA GLY A 28 11.90 -7.71 -12.86
C GLY A 28 10.49 -8.18 -12.47
N ALA A 29 9.79 -8.90 -13.36
CA ALA A 29 8.39 -9.27 -13.15
C ALA A 29 8.10 -10.73 -13.57
N PHE A 30 6.90 -11.19 -13.24
CA PHE A 30 6.39 -12.50 -13.60
C PHE A 30 5.17 -12.35 -14.52
N LEU A 31 5.08 -13.24 -15.49
CA LEU A 31 3.97 -13.38 -16.42
C LEU A 31 3.41 -14.80 -16.31
N VAL A 32 2.12 -14.93 -16.59
CA VAL A 32 1.42 -16.22 -16.59
C VAL A 32 1.18 -16.62 -18.03
N GLN A 33 1.87 -17.69 -18.47
CA GLN A 33 1.64 -18.37 -19.75
C GLN A 33 0.66 -19.52 -19.56
N ILE A 34 -0.26 -19.67 -20.49
CA ILE A 34 -1.39 -20.58 -20.41
C ILE A 34 -1.35 -21.45 -21.65
N ALA A 35 -1.12 -22.74 -21.46
CA ALA A 35 -1.26 -23.75 -22.50
C ALA A 35 -2.74 -24.17 -22.53
N THR A 36 -3.38 -23.99 -23.68
CA THR A 36 -4.75 -24.46 -23.89
C THR A 36 -4.77 -25.75 -24.70
N ARG A 37 -5.76 -26.61 -24.46
CA ARG A 37 -5.91 -27.89 -25.16
C ARG A 37 -6.19 -27.75 -26.67
N SER A 38 -6.56 -26.56 -27.14
CA SER A 38 -6.67 -26.26 -28.57
C SER A 38 -5.31 -26.05 -29.25
N GLY A 39 -4.20 -26.10 -28.49
CA GLY A 39 -2.85 -25.85 -28.97
C GLY A 39 -2.47 -24.37 -29.01
N ALA A 40 -3.37 -23.46 -28.64
CA ALA A 40 -3.07 -22.03 -28.58
C ALA A 40 -2.42 -21.67 -27.23
N ALA A 41 -1.24 -21.07 -27.27
CA ALA A 41 -0.63 -20.46 -26.10
C ALA A 41 -1.18 -19.04 -25.89
N ALA A 42 -1.58 -18.73 -24.65
CA ALA A 42 -2.07 -17.42 -24.27
C ALA A 42 -1.30 -16.84 -23.07
N LEU A 43 -1.26 -15.51 -22.97
CA LEU A 43 -0.79 -14.81 -21.78
C LEU A 43 -1.97 -14.26 -20.97
N LEU A 44 -1.84 -14.30 -19.65
CA LEU A 44 -2.80 -13.62 -18.79
C LEU A 44 -2.68 -12.10 -18.98
N ALA A 45 -3.80 -11.43 -19.23
CA ALA A 45 -3.88 -10.00 -19.47
C ALA A 45 -4.59 -9.23 -18.36
N LYS A 46 -4.52 -7.90 -18.44
CA LYS A 46 -5.32 -7.00 -17.61
C LYS A 46 -6.80 -7.11 -17.98
N ALA A 47 -7.70 -6.74 -17.06
CA ALA A 47 -9.14 -6.97 -17.26
C ALA A 47 -9.75 -6.15 -18.41
N ARG A 48 -9.15 -5.00 -18.74
CA ARG A 48 -9.66 -4.05 -19.75
C ARG A 48 -8.63 -3.72 -20.83
N SER A 49 -7.66 -4.59 -21.05
CA SER A 49 -6.58 -4.39 -22.01
C SER A 49 -5.99 -5.74 -22.39
N ASP A 50 -5.49 -5.82 -23.62
CA ASP A 50 -4.70 -6.93 -24.15
C ASP A 50 -3.26 -6.96 -23.61
N GLU A 51 -2.86 -5.96 -22.81
CA GLU A 51 -1.56 -5.92 -22.16
C GLU A 51 -1.38 -7.11 -21.20
N PRO A 52 -0.25 -7.84 -21.32
CA PRO A 52 0.10 -8.90 -20.38
C PRO A 52 0.14 -8.39 -18.93
N ARG A 53 -0.52 -9.11 -18.04
CA ARG A 53 -0.55 -8.81 -16.62
C ARG A 53 0.80 -9.19 -16.00
N ARG A 54 1.61 -8.17 -15.72
CA ARG A 54 2.88 -8.30 -15.01
C ARG A 54 2.67 -8.32 -13.49
N PHE A 55 3.28 -9.29 -12.83
CA PHE A 55 3.29 -9.41 -11.38
C PHE A 55 4.69 -9.12 -10.84
N GLY A 56 4.83 -8.13 -9.95
CA GLY A 56 6.13 -7.86 -9.29
C GLY A 56 6.49 -8.84 -8.16
N ASN A 57 5.57 -9.74 -7.81
CA ASN A 57 5.74 -10.77 -6.79
C ASN A 57 5.09 -12.09 -7.29
N PRO A 58 5.81 -13.22 -7.30
CA PRO A 58 5.28 -14.50 -7.77
C PRO A 58 4.09 -14.98 -6.91
N VAL A 59 4.07 -14.67 -5.61
CA VAL A 59 2.96 -15.03 -4.71
C VAL A 59 1.64 -14.38 -5.14
N ALA A 60 1.69 -13.16 -5.67
CA ALA A 60 0.49 -12.50 -6.18
C ALA A 60 -0.09 -13.22 -7.40
N ALA A 61 0.76 -13.76 -8.27
CA ALA A 61 0.33 -14.59 -9.40
C ALA A 61 -0.27 -15.92 -8.92
N LEU A 62 0.37 -16.58 -7.95
CA LEU A 62 -0.12 -17.83 -7.37
C LEU A 62 -1.50 -17.68 -6.71
N ASN A 63 -1.74 -16.56 -6.01
CA ASN A 63 -3.06 -16.28 -5.43
C ASN A 63 -4.13 -16.14 -6.51
N VAL A 64 -3.84 -15.41 -7.60
CA VAL A 64 -4.76 -15.29 -8.74
C VAL A 64 -5.04 -16.64 -9.37
N LEU A 65 -4.02 -17.47 -9.59
CA LEU A 65 -4.19 -18.82 -10.16
C LEU A 65 -5.02 -19.72 -9.24
N ARG A 66 -4.77 -19.69 -7.93
CA ARG A 66 -5.57 -20.42 -6.94
C ARG A 66 -7.02 -19.99 -6.94
N ASP A 67 -7.29 -18.68 -6.95
CA ASP A 67 -8.65 -18.13 -6.99
C ASP A 67 -9.38 -18.53 -8.27
N VAL A 68 -8.65 -18.75 -9.36
CA VAL A 68 -9.18 -19.25 -10.65
C VAL A 68 -9.41 -20.76 -10.64
N GLY A 69 -8.86 -21.50 -9.68
CA GLY A 69 -8.97 -22.96 -9.59
C GLY A 69 -7.76 -23.73 -10.14
N ILE A 70 -6.69 -23.02 -10.52
CA ILE A 70 -5.45 -23.62 -11.02
C ILE A 70 -4.51 -23.84 -9.84
N THR A 71 -4.41 -25.10 -9.42
CA THR A 71 -3.64 -25.51 -8.23
C THR A 71 -2.28 -26.14 -8.58
N ILE A 72 -2.07 -26.52 -9.84
CA ILE A 72 -0.84 -27.13 -10.33
C ILE A 72 -0.36 -26.34 -11.55
N GLY A 73 0.94 -26.10 -11.63
CA GLY A 73 1.59 -25.43 -12.75
C GLY A 73 3.10 -25.57 -12.69
N GLN A 74 3.76 -25.04 -13.70
CA GLN A 74 5.22 -24.97 -13.79
C GLN A 74 5.69 -23.54 -13.50
N PHE A 75 6.97 -23.41 -13.17
CA PHE A 75 7.64 -22.12 -13.09
C PHE A 75 8.87 -22.15 -14.00
N ASP A 76 9.12 -21.03 -14.66
CA ASP A 76 10.32 -20.79 -15.45
C ASP A 76 10.98 -19.52 -14.92
N ALA A 77 12.12 -19.66 -14.26
CA ALA A 77 12.88 -18.55 -13.71
C ALA A 77 14.11 -18.18 -14.56
N SER A 78 14.24 -18.75 -15.76
CA SER A 78 15.45 -18.61 -16.59
C SER A 78 15.72 -17.16 -17.00
N GLU A 79 14.67 -16.35 -17.17
CA GLU A 79 14.74 -14.93 -17.53
C GLU A 79 14.42 -13.99 -16.35
N TRP A 80 14.38 -14.50 -15.11
CA TRP A 80 14.09 -13.67 -13.95
C TRP A 80 15.33 -12.93 -13.45
N ASN A 81 15.27 -11.59 -13.42
CA ASN A 81 16.31 -10.74 -12.86
C ASN A 81 15.74 -9.83 -11.75
N PRO A 82 16.01 -10.11 -10.46
CA PRO A 82 15.51 -9.29 -9.37
C PRO A 82 16.10 -7.87 -9.35
N ALA A 83 17.25 -7.63 -9.98
CA ALA A 83 17.86 -6.29 -10.06
C ALA A 83 17.10 -5.34 -11.02
N GLU A 84 16.37 -5.89 -11.99
CA GLU A 84 15.54 -5.12 -12.93
C GLU A 84 14.13 -4.85 -12.41
N LYS A 85 13.85 -5.22 -11.16
CA LYS A 85 12.57 -4.96 -10.52
C LYS A 85 12.40 -3.45 -10.37
N GLU A 86 11.54 -2.86 -11.21
CA GLU A 86 11.05 -1.51 -10.97
C GLU A 86 10.44 -1.48 -9.57
N GLU A 87 10.96 -0.60 -8.71
CA GLU A 87 10.37 -0.29 -7.43
C GLU A 87 8.99 0.32 -7.67
N THR A 88 7.97 -0.54 -7.82
CA THR A 88 6.61 -0.09 -8.08
C THR A 88 6.15 0.71 -6.86
N ALA A 89 6.08 2.03 -6.98
CA ALA A 89 5.61 2.96 -5.96
C ALA A 89 4.18 2.64 -5.44
N GLY A 90 3.45 1.76 -6.13
CA GLY A 90 2.02 1.51 -5.91
C GLY A 90 1.64 0.94 -4.54
N ASN A 91 2.51 0.19 -3.85
CA ASN A 91 2.13 -0.42 -2.56
C ASN A 91 2.60 0.40 -1.34
N ARG A 92 3.81 1.00 -1.39
CA ARG A 92 4.27 1.93 -0.34
C ARG A 92 3.51 3.25 -0.38
N GLY A 93 3.29 3.81 -1.57
CA GLY A 93 2.59 5.10 -1.73
C GLY A 93 1.14 5.09 -1.21
N ARG A 94 0.43 3.96 -1.37
CA ARG A 94 -0.96 3.83 -0.91
C ARG A 94 -1.06 3.61 0.60
N ALA A 95 -0.17 2.79 1.18
CA ALA A 95 -0.08 2.60 2.62
C ALA A 95 0.37 3.88 3.34
N ASP A 96 1.32 4.62 2.77
CA ASP A 96 1.77 5.90 3.30
C ASP A 96 0.69 6.98 3.16
N ALA A 97 -0.06 7.00 2.06
CA ALA A 97 -1.22 7.87 1.89
C ALA A 97 -2.32 7.55 2.92
N MET A 98 -2.66 6.28 3.14
CA MET A 98 -3.63 5.88 4.17
C MET A 98 -3.14 6.25 5.58
N ARG A 99 -1.86 6.02 5.89
CA ARG A 99 -1.29 6.40 7.19
C ARG A 99 -1.38 7.91 7.43
N LYS A 100 -1.09 8.74 6.42
CA LYS A 100 -1.24 10.20 6.50
C LYS A 100 -2.69 10.62 6.71
N VAL A 101 -3.64 9.99 6.01
CA VAL A 101 -5.08 10.27 6.20
C VAL A 101 -5.53 9.93 7.62
N HIS A 102 -5.12 8.78 8.17
CA HIS A 102 -5.44 8.41 9.55
C HIS A 102 -4.81 9.35 10.59
N GLN A 103 -3.55 9.76 10.39
CA GLN A 103 -2.88 10.72 11.26
C GLN A 103 -3.58 12.09 11.24
N ALA A 104 -3.99 12.56 10.05
CA ALA A 104 -4.73 13.82 9.93
C ALA A 104 -6.10 13.74 10.61
N ALA A 105 -6.84 12.65 10.45
CA ALA A 105 -8.13 12.47 11.11
C ALA A 105 -8.00 12.40 12.64
N ALA A 106 -6.99 11.70 13.16
CA ALA A 106 -6.72 11.63 14.59
C ALA A 106 -6.32 12.99 15.16
N TYR A 107 -5.47 13.75 14.45
CA TYR A 107 -5.06 15.09 14.85
C TYR A 107 -6.25 16.06 14.87
N THR A 108 -7.08 16.06 13.84
CA THR A 108 -8.28 16.91 13.79
C THR A 108 -9.26 16.58 14.90
N GLY A 109 -9.47 15.28 15.20
CA GLY A 109 -10.34 14.86 16.30
C GLY A 109 -9.84 15.30 17.67
N TRP A 110 -8.53 15.11 17.94
CA TRP A 110 -7.91 15.61 19.17
C TRP A 110 -7.98 17.14 19.27
N LEU A 111 -7.63 17.86 18.20
CA LEU A 111 -7.66 19.33 18.19
C LEU A 111 -9.07 19.88 18.42
N ALA A 112 -10.08 19.27 17.80
CA ALA A 112 -11.48 19.66 18.01
C ALA A 112 -11.92 19.43 19.46
N ALA A 113 -11.50 18.31 20.07
CA ALA A 113 -11.76 18.03 21.49
C ALA A 113 -11.09 19.06 22.41
N GLU A 114 -9.81 19.37 22.18
CA GLU A 114 -9.06 20.34 23.00
C GLU A 114 -9.66 21.76 22.89
N ILE A 115 -10.08 22.15 21.68
CA ILE A 115 -10.77 23.44 21.47
C ILE A 115 -12.11 23.45 22.23
N GLN A 116 -12.88 22.36 22.17
CA GLN A 116 -14.16 22.26 22.85
C GLN A 116 -14.00 22.29 24.37
N GLU A 117 -12.99 21.60 24.91
CA GLU A 117 -12.64 21.67 26.34
C GLU A 117 -12.28 23.10 26.78
N GLY A 118 -11.58 23.86 25.95
CA GLY A 118 -11.28 25.27 26.22
C GLY A 118 -12.51 26.19 26.15
N ILE A 119 -13.47 25.89 25.27
CA ILE A 119 -14.76 26.61 25.18
C ILE A 119 -15.64 26.30 26.39
N ASP A 120 -15.63 25.05 26.85
CA ASP A 120 -16.46 24.57 27.95
C ASP A 120 -15.83 24.82 29.33
N ASP A 121 -14.59 25.34 29.43
CA ASP A 121 -13.94 25.66 30.70
C ASP A 121 -14.71 26.78 31.42
N PRO A 122 -15.31 26.52 32.61
CA PRO A 122 -16.10 27.50 33.34
C PRO A 122 -15.25 28.57 34.05
N ARG A 123 -13.91 28.45 34.00
CA ARG A 123 -13.00 29.41 34.66
C ARG A 123 -13.05 30.77 33.95
N PRO A 124 -12.98 31.88 34.70
CA PRO A 124 -12.91 33.20 34.09
C PRO A 124 -11.60 33.34 33.30
N SER A 125 -11.70 33.95 32.12
CA SER A 125 -10.53 34.27 31.30
C SER A 125 -9.62 35.25 32.05
N ILE A 126 -8.32 34.95 32.08
CA ILE A 126 -7.30 35.81 32.71
C ILE A 126 -6.83 36.82 31.65
N PRO A 127 -6.78 38.13 31.97
CA PRO A 127 -6.25 39.14 31.06
C PRO A 127 -4.82 38.82 30.60
N HIS A 128 -4.52 39.10 29.32
CA HIS A 128 -3.23 38.80 28.71
C HIS A 128 -2.04 39.37 29.50
N ASP A 129 -2.15 40.62 29.97
CA ASP A 129 -1.09 41.31 30.72
C ASP A 129 -0.73 40.58 32.03
N GLU A 130 -1.74 40.03 32.71
CA GLU A 130 -1.55 39.27 33.95
C GLU A 130 -0.84 37.93 33.68
N VAL A 131 -1.21 37.25 32.59
CA VAL A 131 -0.54 36.02 32.14
C VAL A 131 0.92 36.28 31.81
N MET A 132 1.21 37.36 31.07
CA MET A 132 2.57 37.74 30.69
C MET A 132 3.42 38.10 31.91
N ALA A 133 2.89 38.90 32.85
CA ALA A 133 3.58 39.23 34.09
C ALA A 133 3.92 37.98 34.92
N ARG A 134 3.01 36.99 34.97
CA ARG A 134 3.24 35.72 35.68
C ARG A 134 4.28 34.83 34.99
N MET A 135 4.28 34.82 33.64
CA MET A 135 5.30 34.13 32.84
C MET A 135 6.68 34.75 33.04
N ASP A 136 6.79 36.08 32.98
CA ASP A 136 8.06 36.79 33.16
C ASP A 136 8.67 36.54 34.54
N ALA A 137 7.83 36.59 35.59
CA ALA A 137 8.26 36.25 36.95
C ALA A 137 8.79 34.80 37.06
N ARG A 138 8.14 33.86 36.37
CA ARG A 138 8.56 32.45 36.34
C ARG A 138 9.89 32.29 35.60
N ILE A 139 10.05 32.95 34.45
CA ILE A 139 11.30 32.95 33.66
C ILE A 139 12.45 33.54 34.49
N ALA A 140 12.24 34.68 35.15
CA ALA A 140 13.23 35.33 36.00
C ALA A 140 13.67 34.42 37.16
N ARG A 141 12.73 33.72 37.80
CA ARG A 141 13.04 32.73 38.85
C ARG A 141 13.93 31.59 38.34
N HIS A 142 13.61 31.05 37.17
CA HIS A 142 14.42 29.96 36.59
C HIS A 142 15.81 30.45 36.16
N LYS A 143 15.92 31.65 35.59
CA LYS A 143 17.22 32.26 35.25
C LYS A 143 18.08 32.50 36.49
N ALA A 144 17.51 33.06 37.55
CA ALA A 144 18.22 33.30 38.81
C ALA A 144 18.65 31.99 39.50
N ALA A 145 17.84 30.93 39.42
CA ALA A 145 18.19 29.61 39.94
C ALA A 145 19.30 28.92 39.12
N GLY A 146 19.34 29.12 37.80
CA GLY A 146 20.43 28.67 36.94
C GLY A 146 21.73 29.41 37.21
N ALA A 147 21.67 30.73 37.42
CA ALA A 147 22.83 31.56 37.74
C ALA A 147 23.45 31.28 39.13
N LYS A 148 22.68 30.76 40.09
CA LYS A 148 23.20 30.33 41.42
C LYS A 148 23.84 28.94 41.41
N ARG A 149 23.71 28.19 40.31
CA ARG A 149 24.26 26.83 40.14
C ARG A 149 25.53 26.78 39.27
N ALA A 150 25.92 27.92 38.70
CA ALA A 150 27.18 28.13 37.97
C ALA A 150 28.19 28.81 38.88
#